data_AF-A0A512L793-F1
#
_entry.id   AF-A0A512L793-F1
#
_cell.length_a   1.000
_cell.length_b   1.000
_cell.length_c   1.000
_cell.angle_alpha   90.00
_cell.angle_beta   90.00
_cell.angle_gamma   90.00
#
_symmetry.space_group_name_H-M   'P 1'
#
loop_
_entity.id
_entity.type
_entity.pdbx_description
1 polymer ?
#
loop_
_entity_poly.entity_id
_entity_poly.type
_entity_poly.pdbx_seq_one_letter_code
_entity_poly.pdbx_strand_id
1 'polypeptide(L)'
;MTNDNKQAYVPPEQGIGERIRMKRAEIEGGLSVEDLSRVCKEFDHEDKGISRLALSRYEAGKFMPGARELRILCHALGVSPNWLLFGSESAKWPPETEVMVTALSSWVKAQSSEGKLWDMFLPHSPENDLMRSERIRKAIAKKPKT
;
A
#
# COMPACT_ATOMS: atom_id res chain seq x y z
N MET A 1 -22.07 -36.27 -21.36
CA MET A 1 -22.07 -35.61 -20.04
C MET A 1 -20.75 -34.88 -19.89
N THR A 2 -20.66 -33.64 -20.38
CA THR A 2 -19.45 -32.81 -20.28
C THR A 2 -19.47 -32.11 -18.93
N ASN A 3 -18.54 -32.50 -18.06
CA ASN A 3 -18.38 -31.95 -16.74
C ASN A 3 -17.46 -30.72 -16.83
N ASP A 4 -17.97 -29.63 -17.42
CA ASP A 4 -17.25 -28.36 -17.55
C ASP A 4 -17.49 -27.47 -16.32
N ASN A 5 -17.14 -27.97 -15.13
CA ASN A 5 -17.11 -27.14 -13.93
C ASN A 5 -15.68 -26.65 -13.66
N LYS A 6 -15.12 -25.88 -14.60
CA LYS A 6 -13.93 -25.07 -14.34
C LYS A 6 -14.39 -23.80 -13.65
N GLN A 7 -14.15 -23.71 -12.35
CA GLN A 7 -14.36 -22.48 -11.59
C GLN A 7 -13.54 -21.37 -12.25
N ALA A 8 -14.22 -20.36 -12.81
CA ALA A 8 -13.56 -19.27 -13.50
C ALA A 8 -12.63 -18.54 -12.53
N TYR A 9 -11.41 -18.23 -12.97
CA TYR A 9 -10.48 -17.44 -12.19
C TYR A 9 -11.08 -16.05 -11.94
N VAL A 10 -11.27 -15.71 -10.67
CA VAL A 10 -11.74 -14.40 -10.22
C VAL A 10 -10.50 -13.64 -9.73
N PRO A 11 -10.05 -12.61 -10.45
CA PRO A 11 -8.93 -11.82 -10.00
C PRO A 11 -9.24 -11.13 -8.67
N PRO A 12 -8.29 -11.07 -7.72
CA PRO A 12 -8.52 -10.45 -6.41
C PRO A 12 -8.90 -8.95 -6.52
N GLU A 13 -8.36 -8.26 -7.52
CA GLU A 13 -8.64 -6.85 -7.81
C GLU A 13 -10.05 -6.60 -8.33
N GLN A 14 -10.82 -7.63 -8.72
CA GLN A 14 -12.20 -7.46 -9.21
C GLN A 14 -13.09 -6.73 -8.21
N GLY A 15 -12.83 -6.89 -6.91
CA GLY A 15 -13.57 -6.23 -5.82
C GLY A 15 -13.10 -4.81 -5.48
N ILE A 16 -12.17 -4.22 -6.21
CA ILE A 16 -11.55 -2.93 -5.83
C ILE A 16 -12.56 -1.79 -5.76
N GLY A 17 -13.51 -1.74 -6.70
CA GLY A 17 -14.56 -0.72 -6.74
C GLY A 17 -15.41 -0.70 -5.48
N GLU A 18 -15.86 -1.87 -5.05
CA GLU A 18 -16.64 -2.03 -3.83
C GLU A 18 -15.82 -1.65 -2.59
N ARG A 19 -14.54 -2.04 -2.55
CA ARG A 19 -13.64 -1.67 -1.45
C ARG A 19 -13.40 -0.16 -1.34
N ILE A 20 -13.27 0.54 -2.48
CA ILE A 20 -13.20 2.02 -2.52
C ILE A 20 -14.48 2.60 -1.90
N ARG A 21 -15.64 2.16 -2.38
CA ARG A 21 -16.95 2.64 -1.91
C ARG A 21 -17.14 2.39 -0.41
N MET A 22 -16.80 1.19 0.06
CA MET A 22 -16.91 0.79 1.45
C MET A 22 -16.04 1.66 2.35
N LYS A 23 -14.74 1.82 2.04
CA LYS A 23 -13.86 2.67 2.85
C LYS A 23 -14.27 4.13 2.87
N ARG A 24 -14.72 4.63 1.73
CA ARG A 24 -15.26 5.98 1.61
C ARG A 24 -16.46 6.18 2.55
N ALA A 25 -17.35 5.19 2.66
CA ALA A 25 -18.51 5.24 3.56
C ALA A 25 -18.16 5.05 5.05
N GLU A 26 -17.07 4.34 5.37
CA GLU A 26 -16.60 4.12 6.75
C GLU A 26 -15.93 5.35 7.38
N ILE A 27 -15.38 6.26 6.58
CA ILE A 27 -14.80 7.52 7.08
C ILE A 27 -15.90 8.32 7.77
N GLU A 28 -15.59 8.90 8.93
CA GLU A 28 -16.54 9.67 9.75
C GLU A 28 -17.26 10.75 8.91
N GLY A 29 -18.60 10.73 8.96
CA GLY A 29 -19.45 11.60 8.15
C GLY A 29 -19.75 11.11 6.73
N GLY A 30 -19.14 10.00 6.28
CA GLY A 30 -19.32 9.40 4.97
C GLY A 30 -18.77 10.30 3.87
N LEU A 31 -17.55 10.03 3.41
CA LEU A 31 -16.92 10.86 2.40
C LEU A 31 -17.70 10.77 1.08
N SER A 32 -18.11 11.87 0.45
CA SER A 32 -18.79 11.79 -0.84
C SER A 32 -17.79 11.51 -1.98
N VAL A 33 -18.27 11.11 -3.17
CA VAL A 33 -17.39 10.96 -4.35
C VAL A 33 -16.79 12.33 -4.77
N GLU A 34 -17.53 13.42 -4.53
CA GLU A 34 -17.04 14.78 -4.70
C GLU A 34 -15.84 15.05 -3.80
N ASP A 35 -16.01 14.77 -2.50
CA ASP A 35 -15.00 15.06 -1.49
C ASP A 35 -13.76 14.20 -1.70
N LEU A 36 -13.92 12.91 -2.04
CA LEU A 36 -12.80 12.04 -2.40
C LEU A 36 -12.03 12.59 -3.60
N SER A 37 -12.72 13.08 -4.63
CA SER A 37 -12.06 13.69 -5.80
C SER A 37 -11.22 14.92 -5.42
N ARG A 38 -11.70 15.74 -4.48
CA ARG A 38 -10.96 16.89 -3.95
C ARG A 38 -9.74 16.44 -3.15
N VAL A 39 -9.91 15.49 -2.22
CA VAL A 39 -8.83 14.93 -1.38
C VAL A 39 -7.73 14.28 -2.22
N CYS A 40 -8.08 13.59 -3.30
CA CYS A 40 -7.10 12.95 -4.19
C CYS A 40 -6.08 13.91 -4.79
N LYS A 41 -6.37 15.22 -4.89
CA LYS A 41 -5.41 16.20 -5.42
C LYS A 41 -4.21 16.39 -4.50
N GLU A 42 -4.42 16.34 -3.19
CA GLU A 42 -3.37 16.52 -2.18
C GLU A 42 -2.29 15.41 -2.21
N PHE A 43 -2.61 14.26 -2.83
CA PHE A 43 -1.74 13.09 -2.92
C PHE A 43 -1.16 12.87 -4.32
N ASP A 44 -1.38 13.84 -5.22
CA ASP A 44 -0.87 13.82 -6.57
C ASP A 44 0.10 14.95 -6.82
N HIS A 45 1.34 14.62 -7.17
CA HIS A 45 2.40 15.59 -7.45
C HIS A 45 2.11 16.53 -8.64
N GLU A 46 1.12 16.22 -9.48
CA GLU A 46 0.67 17.07 -10.58
C GLU A 46 -0.60 17.88 -10.24
N ASP A 47 -1.10 17.79 -9.01
CA ASP A 47 -2.33 18.45 -8.51
C ASP A 47 -3.60 18.13 -9.32
N LYS A 48 -3.57 17.07 -10.15
CA LYS A 48 -4.73 16.64 -10.97
C LYS A 48 -5.69 15.78 -10.17
N GLY A 49 -5.14 14.93 -9.30
CA GLY A 49 -5.90 13.96 -8.52
C GLY A 49 -6.62 12.93 -9.41
N ILE A 50 -7.79 12.49 -8.96
CA ILE A 50 -8.67 11.56 -9.68
C ILE A 50 -10.04 12.23 -9.86
N SER A 51 -10.56 12.24 -11.09
CA SER A 51 -11.84 12.87 -11.39
C SER A 51 -13.01 12.10 -10.77
N ARG A 52 -14.09 12.83 -10.45
CA ARG A 52 -15.37 12.28 -9.96
C ARG A 52 -15.93 11.18 -10.86
N LEU A 53 -15.86 11.40 -12.18
CA LEU A 53 -16.34 10.43 -13.16
C LEU A 53 -15.50 9.14 -13.13
N ALA A 54 -14.17 9.26 -13.00
CA ALA A 54 -13.30 8.10 -12.86
C ALA A 54 -13.59 7.32 -11.56
N LEU A 55 -13.71 8.02 -10.42
CA LEU A 55 -14.06 7.40 -9.14
C LEU A 55 -15.41 6.66 -9.21
N SER A 56 -16.45 7.29 -9.74
CA SER A 56 -17.77 6.64 -9.91
C SER A 56 -17.69 5.40 -10.82
N ARG A 57 -16.87 5.45 -11.86
CA ARG A 57 -16.63 4.32 -12.76
C ARG A 57 -15.86 3.18 -12.10
N TYR A 58 -14.90 3.51 -11.23
CA TYR A 58 -14.18 2.53 -10.41
C TYR A 58 -15.13 1.86 -9.42
N GLU A 59 -15.91 2.63 -8.67
CA GLU A 59 -16.90 2.10 -7.71
C GLU A 59 -17.95 1.21 -8.40
N ALA A 60 -18.34 1.54 -9.63
CA ALA A 60 -19.25 0.72 -10.43
C ALA A 60 -18.59 -0.54 -11.04
N GLY A 61 -17.30 -0.76 -10.85
CA GLY A 61 -16.55 -1.89 -11.42
C GLY A 61 -16.39 -1.84 -12.94
N LYS A 62 -16.66 -0.70 -13.58
CA LYS A 62 -16.57 -0.54 -15.05
C LYS A 62 -15.14 -0.40 -15.53
N PHE A 63 -14.27 0.14 -14.68
CA PHE A 63 -12.86 0.37 -14.96
C PHE A 63 -12.04 0.03 -13.72
N MET A 64 -10.77 -0.31 -13.94
CA MET A 64 -9.81 -0.51 -12.86
C MET A 64 -8.89 0.72 -12.74
N PRO A 65 -8.56 1.15 -11.52
CA PRO A 65 -7.54 2.18 -11.32
C PRO A 65 -6.17 1.68 -11.79
N GLY A 66 -5.39 2.56 -12.42
CA GLY A 66 -3.99 2.27 -12.74
C GLY A 66 -3.09 2.41 -11.51
N ALA A 67 -1.79 2.15 -11.68
CA ALA A 67 -0.83 2.22 -10.57
C ALA A 67 -0.76 3.62 -9.92
N ARG A 68 -0.87 4.68 -10.71
CA ARG A 68 -0.91 6.06 -10.21
C ARG A 68 -2.15 6.28 -9.35
N GLU A 69 -3.32 5.92 -9.85
CA GLU A 69 -4.59 6.07 -9.14
C GLU A 69 -4.62 5.21 -7.88
N LEU A 70 -4.08 3.99 -7.93
CA LEU A 70 -4.00 3.09 -6.78
C LEU A 70 -3.21 3.73 -5.63
N ARG A 71 -2.03 4.30 -5.92
CA ARG A 71 -1.22 5.01 -4.93
C ARG A 71 -2.00 6.18 -4.32
N ILE A 72 -2.63 7.02 -5.15
CA ILE A 72 -3.43 8.17 -4.69
C ILE A 72 -4.58 7.71 -3.79
N LEU A 73 -5.33 6.68 -4.21
CA LEU A 73 -6.46 6.13 -3.45
C LEU A 73 -6.03 5.54 -2.11
N CYS A 74 -4.89 4.82 -2.07
CA CYS A 74 -4.35 4.28 -0.82
C CYS A 74 -4.08 5.39 0.20
N HIS A 75 -3.45 6.48 -0.23
CA HIS A 75 -3.19 7.62 0.65
C HIS A 75 -4.48 8.36 1.05
N ALA A 76 -5.37 8.63 0.09
CA ALA A 76 -6.61 9.37 0.33
C ALA A 76 -7.59 8.63 1.25
N LEU A 77 -7.64 7.31 1.18
CA LEU A 77 -8.53 6.47 2.00
C LEU A 77 -7.85 5.90 3.26
N GLY A 78 -6.54 6.15 3.43
CA GLY A 78 -5.77 5.64 4.57
C GLY A 78 -5.70 4.11 4.63
N VAL A 79 -5.61 3.44 3.48
CA VAL A 79 -5.53 1.97 3.38
C VAL A 79 -4.25 1.52 2.69
N SER A 80 -3.82 0.29 2.96
CA SER A 80 -2.71 -0.30 2.23
C SER A 80 -3.12 -0.74 0.82
N PRO A 81 -2.16 -0.84 -0.12
CA PRO A 81 -2.39 -1.49 -1.41
C PRO A 81 -2.88 -2.93 -1.27
N ASN A 82 -2.41 -3.68 -0.26
CA ASN A 82 -2.83 -5.05 -0.02
C ASN A 82 -4.32 -5.12 0.27
N TRP A 83 -4.79 -4.27 1.19
CA TRP A 83 -6.20 -4.23 1.52
C TRP A 83 -7.04 -3.81 0.32
N LEU A 84 -6.58 -2.82 -0.45
CA LEU A 84 -7.33 -2.32 -1.61
C LEU A 84 -7.37 -3.33 -2.77
N LEU A 85 -6.33 -4.16 -2.95
CA LEU A 85 -6.26 -5.19 -3.99
C LEU A 85 -6.86 -6.53 -3.60
N PHE A 86 -6.70 -6.96 -2.34
CA PHE A 86 -7.06 -8.31 -1.88
C PHE A 86 -8.19 -8.31 -0.85
N GLY A 87 -8.61 -7.16 -0.32
CA GLY A 87 -9.59 -7.07 0.76
C GLY A 87 -9.05 -7.48 2.13
N SER A 88 -7.74 -7.67 2.28
CA SER A 88 -7.10 -8.02 3.54
C SER A 88 -5.69 -7.45 3.62
N GLU A 89 -5.25 -7.10 4.84
CA GLU A 89 -3.91 -6.53 5.08
C GLU A 89 -2.80 -7.59 4.97
N SER A 90 -3.10 -8.81 5.44
CA SER A 90 -2.21 -9.95 5.28
C SER A 90 -2.34 -10.51 3.88
N ALA A 91 -1.27 -10.43 3.09
CA ALA A 91 -1.10 -11.39 2.01
C ALA A 91 -1.15 -12.78 2.66
N LYS A 92 -2.09 -13.64 2.24
CA LYS A 92 -2.09 -15.04 2.68
C LYS A 92 -0.91 -15.71 1.99
N TRP A 93 0.20 -15.82 2.70
CA TRP A 93 1.33 -16.59 2.23
C TRP A 93 0.94 -18.07 2.27
N PRO A 94 1.44 -18.89 1.32
CA PRO A 94 1.20 -20.33 1.35
C PRO A 94 1.67 -20.94 2.69
N PRO A 95 0.98 -21.93 3.28
CA PRO A 95 1.35 -22.52 4.56
C PRO A 95 2.80 -23.01 4.63
N GLU A 96 3.35 -23.48 3.51
CA GLU A 96 4.75 -23.89 3.38
C GLU A 96 5.77 -22.77 3.69
N THR A 97 5.35 -21.50 3.57
CA THR A 97 6.20 -20.36 3.91
C THR A 97 6.32 -20.14 5.41
N GLU A 98 5.33 -20.53 6.22
CA GLU A 98 5.44 -20.45 7.69
C GLU A 98 6.55 -21.38 8.20
N VAL A 99 6.66 -22.56 7.59
CA VAL A 99 7.75 -23.51 7.86
C VAL A 99 9.10 -22.91 7.49
N MET A 100 9.21 -22.27 6.32
CA MET A 100 10.44 -21.57 5.90
C MET A 100 10.79 -20.40 6.81
N VAL A 101 9.81 -19.56 7.16
CA VAL A 101 10.01 -18.41 8.07
C VAL A 101 10.47 -18.90 9.45
N THR A 102 9.87 -19.98 9.95
CA THR A 102 10.26 -20.60 11.22
C THR A 102 11.67 -21.19 11.15
N ALA A 103 11.99 -21.90 10.08
CA ALA A 103 13.32 -22.48 9.84
C ALA A 103 14.40 -21.39 9.71
N LEU A 104 14.14 -20.36 8.92
CA LEU A 104 15.03 -19.19 8.75
C LEU A 104 15.21 -18.43 10.06
N SER A 105 14.13 -18.19 10.81
CA SER A 105 14.22 -17.52 12.11
C SER A 105 15.03 -18.33 13.12
N SER A 106 14.87 -19.66 13.10
CA SER A 106 15.64 -20.58 13.96
C SER A 106 17.11 -20.60 13.54
N TRP A 107 17.40 -20.62 12.25
CA TRP A 107 18.75 -20.54 11.71
C TRP A 107 19.42 -19.19 12.05
N VAL A 108 18.74 -18.06 11.83
CA VAL A 108 19.24 -16.73 12.20
C VAL A 108 19.54 -16.68 13.69
N LYS A 109 18.65 -17.17 14.56
CA LYS A 109 18.89 -17.23 16.02
C LYS A 109 20.09 -18.11 16.38
N ALA A 110 20.24 -19.27 15.75
CA ALA A 110 21.38 -20.17 15.97
C ALA A 110 22.71 -19.58 15.49
N GLN A 111 22.68 -18.75 14.44
CA GLN A 111 23.83 -18.01 13.95
C GLN A 111 24.11 -16.73 14.76
N SER A 112 23.10 -16.19 15.45
CA SER A 112 23.21 -14.97 16.26
C SER A 112 23.92 -15.17 17.59
N SER A 113 24.09 -16.41 18.04
CA SER A 113 25.01 -16.74 19.15
C SER A 113 26.48 -16.60 18.76
N GLU A 114 26.79 -16.48 17.47
CA GLU A 114 28.10 -16.05 16.97
C GLU A 114 28.01 -14.55 16.69
N GLY A 115 28.27 -13.72 17.70
CA GLY A 115 27.98 -12.28 17.73
C GLY A 115 28.73 -11.41 16.70
N LYS A 116 28.43 -11.56 15.40
CA LYS A 116 28.96 -10.74 14.30
C LYS A 116 28.04 -10.59 13.08
N LEU A 117 26.88 -11.24 13.06
CA LEU A 117 26.03 -11.25 11.85
C LEU A 117 25.11 -10.02 11.73
N TRP A 118 24.67 -9.46 12.86
CA TRP A 118 23.76 -8.30 12.89
C TRP A 118 24.41 -7.01 12.39
N ASP A 119 25.74 -6.88 12.51
CA ASP A 119 26.50 -5.73 12.01
C ASP A 119 26.66 -5.72 10.49
N MET A 120 26.42 -6.85 9.80
CA MET A 120 26.71 -7.01 8.37
C MET A 120 25.51 -6.76 7.45
N PHE A 121 24.27 -6.85 7.96
CA PHE A 121 23.04 -6.85 7.15
C PHE A 121 22.01 -5.77 7.49
N LEU A 122 22.29 -4.86 8.42
CA LEU A 122 21.43 -3.69 8.63
C LEU A 122 21.81 -2.57 7.64
N PRO A 123 20.91 -2.12 6.73
CA PRO A 123 21.16 -0.98 5.86
C PRO A 123 21.05 0.38 6.59
N HIS A 124 21.22 0.39 7.92
CA HIS A 124 21.18 1.60 8.74
C HIS A 124 22.47 1.68 9.54
N SER A 125 23.55 2.07 8.87
CA SER A 125 24.68 2.66 9.58
C SER A 125 24.17 3.92 10.29
N PRO A 126 24.50 4.14 11.58
CA PRO A 126 24.22 5.39 12.30
C PRO A 126 24.68 6.62 11.50
N GLU A 127 25.69 6.45 10.66
CA GLU A 127 26.24 7.44 9.74
C GLU A 127 25.25 7.82 8.63
N ASN A 128 24.46 6.86 8.11
CA ASN A 128 23.40 7.13 7.13
C ASN A 128 22.20 7.85 7.75
N ASP A 129 21.84 7.52 9.00
CA ASP A 129 20.80 8.23 9.74
C ASP A 129 21.24 9.64 10.12
N LEU A 130 22.52 9.82 10.48
CA LEU A 130 23.12 11.14 10.68
C LEU A 130 23.08 11.94 9.38
N MET A 131 23.51 11.36 8.25
CA MET A 131 23.48 11.99 6.93
C MET A 131 22.06 12.32 6.47
N ARG A 132 21.08 11.45 6.75
CA ARG A 132 19.65 11.72 6.49
C ARG A 132 19.15 12.87 7.35
N SER A 133 19.49 12.89 8.65
CA SER A 133 19.12 13.97 9.57
C SER A 133 19.75 15.31 9.18
N GLU A 134 20.99 15.31 8.69
CA GLU A 134 21.67 16.50 8.17
C GLU A 134 21.04 16.99 6.87
N ARG A 135 20.66 16.09 5.95
CA ARG A 135 19.95 16.45 4.71
C ARG A 135 18.58 17.06 5.01
N ILE A 136 17.86 16.51 6.00
CA ILE A 136 16.58 17.07 6.48
C ILE A 136 16.81 18.45 7.12
N ARG A 137 17.82 18.61 7.99
CA ARG A 137 18.17 19.90 8.61
C ARG A 137 18.54 20.96 7.56
N LYS A 138 19.36 20.62 6.57
CA LYS A 138 19.73 21.52 5.46
C LYS A 138 18.51 21.89 4.60
N ALA A 139 17.59 20.97 4.36
CA ALA A 139 16.37 21.26 3.60
C ALA A 139 15.42 22.20 4.37
N ILE A 140 15.31 22.06 5.69
CA ILE A 140 14.53 22.96 6.55
C ILE A 140 15.16 24.36 6.58
N ALA A 141 16.49 24.44 6.71
CA ALA A 141 17.23 25.71 6.75
C ALA A 141 17.23 26.47 5.41
N LYS A 142 17.00 25.78 4.29
CA LYS A 142 17.02 26.37 2.94
C LYS A 142 15.65 26.85 2.43
N LYS A 143 14.58 26.76 3.24
CA LYS A 143 13.31 27.40 2.88
C LYS A 143 13.50 28.92 2.88
N PRO A 144 13.28 29.62 1.75
CA PRO A 144 13.23 31.08 1.77
C PRO A 144 12.06 31.53 2.65
N LYS A 145 12.28 32.55 3.48
CA LYS A 145 11.19 33.26 4.15
C LYS A 145 10.41 34.03 3.09
N THR A 146 9.29 33.47 2.66
CA THR A 146 8.16 34.17 2.02
C THR A 146 6.90 33.38 2.32
#